data_AF-A0A6A7FN64-F1
#
_entry.id   AF-A0A6A7FN64-F1
#
_cell.length_a   1.000
_cell.length_b   1.000
_cell.length_c   1.000
_cell.angle_alpha   90.00
_cell.angle_beta   90.00
_cell.angle_gamma   90.00
#
_symmetry.space_group_name_H-M   'P 1'
#
loop_
_entity.id
_entity.type
_entity.pdbx_description
1 polymer ?
#
loop_
_entity_poly.entity_id
_entity_poly.type
_entity_poly.pdbx_seq_one_letter_code
_entity_poly.pdbx_strand_id
1 'polypeptide(L)'
;SHFHYVLSMGAVFGIFAGFVHWFSLLTGLTINPVLAKIHFYIIFLGVNLTFFPQHFLGLSGIPRRYSDFPDSFSAWNIVSSLGSYISTVAMALFIFILLEAFLAHRVALFPLNLNSSLE
;
A
#
# COMPACT_ATOMS: atom_id res chain seq x y z
N SER A 1 13.42 -7.28 7.81
CA SER A 1 12.56 -7.63 6.68
C SER A 1 11.32 -8.44 7.09
N HIS A 2 11.44 -9.62 7.73
CA HIS A 2 10.31 -10.53 8.01
C HIS A 2 9.07 -9.86 8.64
N PHE A 3 9.23 -9.12 9.75
CA PHE A 3 8.12 -8.45 10.43
C PHE A 3 7.44 -7.38 9.56
N HIS A 4 8.23 -6.57 8.84
CA HIS A 4 7.68 -5.54 7.97
C HIS A 4 6.97 -6.12 6.76
N TYR A 5 7.38 -7.28 6.26
CA TYR A 5 6.69 -7.95 5.16
C TYR A 5 5.32 -8.45 5.60
N VAL A 6 5.21 -9.07 6.78
CA VAL A 6 3.92 -9.52 7.35
C VAL A 6 3.02 -8.33 7.69
N LEU A 7 3.57 -7.26 8.27
CA LEU A 7 2.79 -6.07 8.62
C LEU A 7 2.34 -5.28 7.37
N SER A 8 3.24 -5.09 6.40
CA SER A 8 2.97 -4.24 5.24
C SER A 8 2.19 -5.00 4.16
N MET A 9 2.57 -6.22 3.80
CA MET A 9 1.84 -6.99 2.78
C MET A 9 0.59 -7.70 3.33
N GLY A 10 0.52 -7.92 4.65
CA GLY A 10 -0.64 -8.51 5.31
C GLY A 10 -1.62 -7.45 5.81
N ALA A 11 -1.26 -6.78 6.92
CA ALA A 11 -2.19 -5.89 7.62
C ALA A 11 -2.55 -4.65 6.80
N VAL A 12 -1.57 -3.97 6.20
CA VAL A 12 -1.83 -2.71 5.45
C VAL A 12 -2.63 -2.98 4.17
N PHE A 13 -2.35 -4.07 3.44
CA PHE A 13 -3.16 -4.47 2.28
C PHE A 13 -4.56 -4.89 2.69
N GLY A 14 -4.71 -5.58 3.83
CA GLY A 14 -6.01 -5.88 4.41
C GLY A 14 -6.83 -4.61 4.71
N ILE A 15 -6.20 -3.58 5.27
CA ILE A 15 -6.84 -2.27 5.52
C ILE A 15 -7.28 -1.63 4.20
N PHE A 16 -6.42 -1.58 3.19
CA PHE A 16 -6.79 -1.01 1.89
C PHE A 16 -7.91 -1.79 1.19
N ALA A 17 -7.87 -3.12 1.25
CA ALA A 17 -8.91 -3.98 0.69
C ALA A 17 -10.25 -3.77 1.41
N GLY A 18 -10.25 -3.76 2.74
CA GLY A 18 -11.44 -3.49 3.55
C GLY A 18 -12.00 -2.09 3.26
N PHE A 19 -11.12 -1.08 3.14
CA PHE A 19 -11.56 0.27 2.83
C PHE A 19 -12.21 0.34 1.44
N VAL A 20 -11.59 -0.19 0.39
CA VAL A 20 -12.16 -0.18 -0.97
C VAL A 20 -13.46 -1.00 -1.04
N HIS A 21 -13.55 -2.10 -0.30
CA HIS A 21 -14.74 -2.95 -0.27
C HIS A 21 -15.93 -2.27 0.41
N TRP A 22 -15.72 -1.69 1.59
CA TRP A 22 -16.80 -1.06 2.37
C TRP A 22 -16.99 0.43 2.07
N PHE A 23 -16.16 1.07 1.24
CA PHE A 23 -16.28 2.50 0.92
C PHE A 23 -17.68 2.88 0.43
N SER A 24 -18.24 2.07 -0.48
CA SER A 24 -19.58 2.29 -1.03
C SER A 24 -20.69 2.11 -0.01
N LEU A 25 -20.49 1.26 0.99
CA LEU A 25 -21.44 1.05 2.08
C LEU A 25 -21.41 2.23 3.07
N LEU A 26 -20.20 2.70 3.42
CA LEU A 26 -20.01 3.76 4.41
C LEU A 26 -20.38 5.16 3.90
N THR A 27 -20.14 5.44 2.62
CA THR A 27 -20.30 6.80 2.06
C THR A 27 -21.44 6.93 1.06
N GLY A 28 -21.99 5.81 0.55
CA GLY A 28 -22.94 5.80 -0.57
C GLY A 28 -22.33 6.17 -1.92
N LEU A 29 -21.00 6.38 -1.98
CA LEU A 29 -20.26 6.76 -3.18
C LEU A 29 -19.36 5.63 -3.67
N THR A 30 -19.07 5.60 -4.97
CA THR A 30 -18.21 4.59 -5.60
C THR A 30 -16.83 5.14 -5.93
N ILE A 31 -15.80 4.33 -5.69
CA ILE A 31 -14.42 4.61 -6.10
C ILE A 31 -14.24 4.20 -7.57
N ASN A 32 -13.43 4.95 -8.31
CA ASN A 32 -13.03 4.55 -9.66
C ASN A 32 -12.19 3.25 -9.63
N PRO A 33 -12.68 2.14 -10.22
CA PRO A 33 -11.99 0.86 -10.16
C PRO A 33 -10.64 0.86 -10.88
N VAL A 34 -10.45 1.73 -11.89
CA VAL A 34 -9.17 1.87 -12.60
C VAL A 34 -8.13 2.50 -11.69
N LEU A 35 -8.49 3.60 -11.01
CA LEU A 35 -7.57 4.27 -10.07
C LEU A 35 -7.23 3.37 -8.88
N ALA A 36 -8.19 2.62 -8.35
CA ALA A 36 -7.95 1.65 -7.28
C ALA A 36 -6.96 0.54 -7.69
N LYS A 37 -7.08 0.02 -8.92
CA LYS A 37 -6.11 -0.97 -9.45
C LYS A 37 -4.73 -0.36 -9.65
N ILE A 38 -4.64 0.86 -10.17
CA ILE A 38 -3.36 1.58 -10.33
C ILE A 38 -2.70 1.77 -8.96
N HIS A 39 -3.46 2.24 -7.96
CA HIS A 39 -2.98 2.38 -6.59
C HIS A 39 -2.43 1.05 -6.05
N PHE A 40 -3.18 -0.05 -6.22
CA PHE A 40 -2.76 -1.39 -5.81
C PHE A 40 -1.40 -1.79 -6.41
N TYR A 41 -1.20 -1.59 -7.72
CA TYR A 41 0.07 -1.95 -8.36
C TYR A 41 1.25 -1.08 -7.88
N ILE A 42 1.03 0.22 -7.67
CA ILE A 42 2.09 1.13 -7.21
C ILE A 42 2.50 0.79 -5.77
N ILE A 43 1.55 0.60 -4.84
CA ILE A 43 1.88 0.23 -3.46
C ILE A 43 2.51 -1.17 -3.40
N PHE A 44 2.04 -2.11 -4.23
CA PHE A 44 2.62 -3.45 -4.33
C PHE A 44 4.08 -3.41 -4.78
N LEU A 45 4.38 -2.65 -5.84
CA LEU A 45 5.76 -2.48 -6.30
C LEU A 45 6.62 -1.78 -5.23
N GLY A 46 6.14 -0.68 -4.66
CA GLY A 46 6.89 0.12 -3.68
C GLY A 46 7.25 -0.66 -2.42
N VAL A 47 6.29 -1.38 -1.84
CA VAL A 47 6.50 -2.18 -0.62
C VAL A 47 7.48 -3.33 -0.88
N ASN A 48 7.37 -4.00 -2.04
CA ASN A 48 8.33 -5.04 -2.43
C ASN A 48 9.73 -4.48 -2.62
N LEU A 49 9.87 -3.37 -3.35
CA LEU A 49 11.16 -2.74 -3.59
C LEU A 49 11.80 -2.20 -2.29
N THR A 50 10.98 -1.84 -1.30
CA THR A 50 11.45 -1.41 0.03
C THR A 50 11.95 -2.59 0.86
N PHE A 51 11.14 -3.63 1.02
CA PHE A 51 11.43 -4.67 2.02
C PHE A 51 12.17 -5.88 1.47
N PHE A 52 12.18 -6.09 0.14
CA PHE A 52 12.91 -7.21 -0.46
C PHE A 52 14.44 -7.03 -0.31
N PRO A 53 15.07 -5.88 -0.65
CA PRO A 53 16.49 -5.62 -0.41
C PRO A 53 16.95 -5.84 1.03
N GLN A 54 16.05 -5.58 2.00
CA GLN A 54 16.34 -5.76 3.41
C GLN A 54 16.58 -7.23 3.82
N HIS A 55 16.15 -8.20 3.01
CA HIS A 55 16.50 -9.60 3.24
C HIS A 55 17.99 -9.83 2.96
N PHE A 56 18.52 -9.29 1.86
CA PHE A 56 19.94 -9.39 1.53
C PHE A 56 20.82 -8.65 2.54
N LEU A 57 20.40 -7.46 2.97
CA LEU A 57 21.08 -6.71 4.04
C LEU A 57 21.08 -7.47 5.38
N GLY A 58 20.00 -8.19 5.68
CA GLY A 58 19.91 -9.04 6.86
C GLY A 58 20.86 -10.24 6.80
N LEU A 59 20.98 -10.87 5.62
CA LEU A 59 21.92 -11.97 5.39
C LEU A 59 23.39 -11.52 5.45
N SER A 60 23.67 -10.28 5.05
CA SER A 60 25.01 -9.69 5.13
C SER A 60 25.39 -9.18 6.53
N GLY A 61 24.55 -9.45 7.54
CA GLY A 61 24.88 -9.21 8.95
C GLY A 61 24.76 -7.75 9.42
N ILE A 62 24.03 -6.88 8.69
CA ILE A 62 23.89 -5.49 9.14
C ILE A 62 23.09 -5.44 10.46
N PRO A 63 23.62 -4.81 11.52
CA PRO A 63 22.84 -4.60 12.73
C PRO A 63 21.71 -3.61 12.46
N ARG A 64 20.57 -3.78 13.13
CA ARG A 64 19.45 -2.84 13.03
C ARG A 64 19.78 -1.53 13.77
N ARG A 65 19.15 -0.42 13.35
CA ARG A 65 19.14 0.90 14.04
C ARG A 65 20.44 1.71 13.97
N TYR A 66 21.24 1.52 12.92
CA TYR A 66 22.39 2.37 12.65
C TYR A 66 22.03 3.49 11.68
N SER A 67 22.42 4.72 12.00
CA SER A 67 22.30 5.88 11.11
C SER A 67 23.22 5.74 9.90
N ASP A 68 24.42 5.22 10.15
CA ASP A 68 25.49 5.11 9.16
C ASP A 68 25.92 3.66 8.98
N PHE A 69 26.25 3.31 7.76
CA PHE A 69 26.62 1.96 7.37
C PHE A 69 27.78 1.98 6.36
N PRO A 70 28.64 0.95 6.35
CA PRO A 70 29.70 0.82 5.37
C PRO A 70 29.19 0.90 3.92
N ASP A 71 30.02 1.43 3.02
CA ASP A 71 29.70 1.61 1.60
C ASP A 71 29.27 0.31 0.91
N SER A 72 29.69 -0.85 1.42
CA SER A 72 29.27 -2.17 0.92
C SER A 72 27.76 -2.41 0.99
N PHE A 73 27.04 -1.70 1.86
CA PHE A 73 25.57 -1.81 2.01
C PHE A 73 24.80 -0.70 1.30
N SER A 74 25.50 0.27 0.69
CA SER A 74 24.88 1.44 0.05
C SER A 74 23.91 1.04 -1.06
N ALA A 75 24.30 0.11 -1.93
CA ALA A 75 23.50 -0.30 -3.08
C ALA A 75 22.09 -0.78 -2.69
N TRP A 76 21.99 -1.70 -1.73
CA TRP A 76 20.71 -2.24 -1.27
C TRP A 76 19.89 -1.22 -0.47
N ASN A 77 20.55 -0.32 0.27
CA ASN A 77 19.86 0.76 0.97
C ASN A 77 19.28 1.80 0.00
N ILE A 78 19.99 2.14 -1.08
CA ILE A 78 19.48 3.05 -2.12
C ILE A 78 18.23 2.46 -2.78
N VAL A 79 18.25 1.17 -3.14
CA VAL A 79 17.07 0.49 -3.71
C VAL A 79 15.90 0.46 -2.72
N SER A 80 16.18 0.14 -1.44
CA SER A 80 15.16 0.17 -0.39
C SER A 80 14.55 1.56 -0.22
N SER A 81 15.36 2.63 -0.29
CA SER A 81 14.89 4.00 -0.20
C SER A 81 14.08 4.42 -1.42
N LEU A 82 14.45 3.96 -2.62
CA LEU A 82 13.63 4.19 -3.81
C LEU A 82 12.24 3.57 -3.68
N GLY A 83 12.17 2.35 -3.13
CA GLY A 83 10.89 1.69 -2.83
C GLY A 83 10.02 2.49 -1.86
N SER A 84 10.62 3.13 -0.86
CA SER A 84 9.87 3.91 0.13
C SER A 84 9.30 5.19 -0.48
N TYR A 85 10.04 5.86 -1.38
CA TYR A 85 9.51 6.98 -2.17
C TYR A 85 8.35 6.58 -3.09
N ILE A 86 8.40 5.39 -3.69
CA ILE A 86 7.27 4.88 -4.50
C ILE A 86 6.05 4.65 -3.59
N SER A 87 6.27 4.12 -2.39
CA SER A 87 5.20 3.85 -1.42
C SER A 87 4.56 5.13 -0.89
N THR A 88 5.32 6.21 -0.69
CA THR A 88 4.75 7.51 -0.29
C THR A 88 3.93 8.15 -1.41
N VAL A 89 4.36 8.02 -2.67
CA VAL A 89 3.55 8.44 -3.83
C VAL A 89 2.25 7.63 -3.92
N ALA A 90 2.29 6.32 -3.65
CA ALA A 90 1.09 5.50 -3.60
C ALA A 90 0.10 6.00 -2.53
N MET A 91 0.59 6.36 -1.34
CA MET A 91 -0.26 6.91 -0.28
C MET A 91 -0.89 8.26 -0.69
N ALA A 92 -0.14 9.13 -1.34
CA ALA A 92 -0.69 10.38 -1.88
C ALA A 92 -1.77 10.12 -2.94
N LEU A 93 -1.57 9.13 -3.81
CA LEU A 93 -2.56 8.69 -4.78
C LEU A 93 -3.82 8.14 -4.10
N PHE A 94 -3.70 7.41 -2.99
CA PHE A 94 -4.85 6.93 -2.23
C PHE A 94 -5.71 8.09 -1.73
N ILE A 95 -5.09 9.11 -1.13
CA ILE A 95 -5.80 10.31 -0.66
C ILE A 95 -6.49 11.02 -1.83
N PHE A 96 -5.81 11.12 -2.98
CA PHE A 96 -6.41 11.67 -4.19
C PHE A 96 -7.65 10.87 -4.66
N ILE A 97 -7.62 9.54 -4.62
CA ILE A 97 -8.76 8.69 -4.98
C ILE A 97 -9.97 8.97 -4.10
N LEU A 98 -9.76 9.19 -2.80
CA LEU A 98 -10.83 9.55 -1.88
C LEU A 98 -11.45 10.91 -2.23
N LEU A 99 -10.60 11.91 -2.45
CA LEU A 99 -11.05 13.24 -2.86
C LEU A 99 -11.80 13.20 -4.19
N GLU A 100 -11.30 12.44 -5.15
CA GLU A 100 -11.92 12.25 -6.46
C GLU A 100 -13.30 11.59 -6.34
N ALA A 101 -13.45 10.59 -5.47
CA ALA A 101 -14.74 9.95 -5.23
C ALA A 101 -15.78 10.92 -4.64
N PHE A 102 -15.38 11.79 -3.71
CA PHE A 102 -16.26 12.82 -3.14
C PHE A 102 -16.61 13.91 -4.16
N LEU A 103 -15.64 14.39 -4.93
CA LEU A 103 -15.88 15.43 -5.94
C LEU A 103 -16.72 14.93 -7.12
N ALA A 104 -16.52 13.69 -7.56
CA ALA A 104 -17.25 13.11 -8.68
C ALA A 104 -18.68 12.68 -8.31
N HIS A 105 -19.01 12.60 -7.01
CA HIS A 105 -20.34 12.21 -6.50
C HIS A 105 -20.93 10.98 -7.21
N ARG A 106 -20.11 9.94 -7.43
CA ARG A 106 -20.56 8.71 -8.11
C ARG A 106 -21.43 7.86 -7.20
N VAL A 107 -22.72 8.12 -7.17
CA VAL A 107 -23.70 7.40 -6.35
C VAL A 107 -23.66 5.90 -6.68
N ALA A 108 -23.65 5.07 -5.63
CA ALA A 108 -23.80 3.63 -5.77
C ALA A 108 -25.23 3.29 -6.20
N LEU A 109 -25.41 2.93 -7.48
CA LEU A 109 -26.73 2.65 -8.06
C LEU A 109 -27.30 1.28 -7.64
N PHE A 110 -26.42 0.31 -7.37
CA PHE A 110 -26.80 -1.03 -6.92
C PHE A 110 -25.83 -1.48 -5.81
N PRO A 111 -26.30 -2.18 -4.76
CA PRO A 111 -25.39 -2.84 -3.84
C PRO A 111 -24.63 -3.93 -4.61
N LEU A 112 -23.30 -3.79 -4.68
CA LEU A 112 -22.41 -4.80 -5.26
C LEU A 112 -22.25 -6.03 -4.34
N ASN A 113 -22.70 -5.94 -3.09
CA ASN A 113 -22.62 -7.03 -2.13
C ASN A 113 -23.90 -7.88 -2.20
N LEU A 114 -23.72 -9.18 -2.40
CA LEU A 114 -24.76 -10.16 -2.13
C LEU A 114 -25.14 -10.07 -0.65
N ASN A 115 -26.44 -10.00 -0.34
CA ASN A 115 -26.93 -10.04 1.04
C ASN A 115 -26.37 -11.28 1.75
N SER A 116 -25.34 -11.13 2.57
CA SER A 116 -24.99 -12.11 3.58
C SER A 116 -25.83 -11.80 4.80
N SER A 117 -26.72 -12.73 5.14
CA SER A 117 -27.60 -12.63 6.30
C SER A 117 -26.84 -12.16 7.54
N LEU A 118 -27.21 -10.96 8.03
CA LEU A 118 -26.72 -10.22 9.22
C LEU A 118 -25.98 -8.89 8.93
N GLU A 119 -25.93 -8.42 7.69
CA GLU A 119 -25.75 -7.00 7.35
C GLU A 119 -26.95 -6.47 6.56
#